data_AF-A0A2V8FMQ1-F1
#
_entry.id   AF-A0A2V8FMQ1-F1
#
_cell.length_a   1.000
_cell.length_b   1.000
_cell.length_c   1.000
_cell.angle_alpha   90.00
_cell.angle_beta   90.00
_cell.angle_gamma   90.00
#
_symmetry.space_group_name_H-M   'P 1'
#
loop_
_entity.id
_entity.type
_entity.pdbx_description
1 polymer ?
#
loop_
_entity_poly.entity_id
_entity_poly.type
_entity_poly.pdbx_seq_one_letter_code
_entity_poly.pdbx_strand_id
1 'polypeptide(L)'
;MKEILLISQDTTFYGIDRQERGALARLLRELNAVDGLEWIRLLYLYPTTIDDPTLAAMADCEKVCKYIDLPLQHASNPVLKRMKRPGTRQKYDDLLRRIRDRVPGVALRTTFITGFPGETDA
;
A
#
# COMPACT_ATOMS: atom_id res chain seq x y z
N MET A 1 -5.45 -13.75 -20.14
CA MET A 1 -6.13 -13.47 -18.86
C MET A 1 -5.96 -11.99 -18.61
N LYS A 2 -7.02 -11.19 -18.53
CA LYS A 2 -6.84 -9.72 -18.58
C LYS A 2 -6.27 -9.12 -17.29
N GLU A 3 -6.83 -9.48 -16.13
CA GLU A 3 -6.43 -8.87 -14.85
C GLU A 3 -6.33 -9.92 -13.75
N ILE A 4 -5.33 -9.75 -12.86
CA ILE A 4 -5.26 -10.44 -11.57
C ILE A 4 -5.26 -9.42 -10.44
N LEU A 5 -5.92 -9.80 -9.34
CA LEU A 5 -5.95 -9.03 -8.10
C LEU A 5 -5.21 -9.81 -7.02
N LEU A 6 -4.14 -9.23 -6.49
CA LEU A 6 -3.42 -9.79 -5.33
C LEU A 6 -4.11 -9.31 -4.06
N ILE A 7 -4.64 -10.25 -3.30
CA ILE A 7 -5.40 -10.01 -2.07
C ILE A 7 -4.83 -10.80 -0.90
N SER A 8 -4.82 -10.19 0.28
CA SER A 8 -4.59 -10.85 1.57
C SER A 8 -5.13 -9.95 2.70
N GLN A 9 -4.89 -10.32 3.96
CA GLN A 9 -5.15 -9.43 5.11
C GLN A 9 -4.24 -8.20 5.10
N ASP A 10 -2.97 -8.38 4.72
CA ASP A 10 -2.00 -7.33 4.45
C ASP A 10 -1.08 -7.79 3.32
N THR A 11 -1.28 -7.24 2.12
CA THR A 11 -0.55 -7.69 0.94
C THR A 11 0.93 -7.34 1.01
N THR A 12 1.30 -6.29 1.75
CA THR A 12 2.70 -5.86 1.92
C THR A 12 3.53 -6.81 2.78
N PHE A 13 2.89 -7.74 3.49
CA PHE A 13 3.55 -8.76 4.32
C PHE A 13 3.96 -10.02 3.56
N TYR A 14 3.65 -10.12 2.27
CA TYR A 14 4.00 -11.29 1.48
C TYR A 14 5.51 -11.61 1.58
N GLY A 15 5.82 -12.83 2.04
CA GLY A 15 7.18 -13.36 2.20
C GLY A 15 7.84 -13.14 3.56
N ILE A 16 7.25 -12.35 4.47
CA ILE A 16 7.81 -12.12 5.81
C ILE A 16 7.87 -13.42 6.62
N ASP A 17 6.82 -14.24 6.55
CA ASP A 17 6.71 -15.55 7.19
C ASP A 17 7.82 -16.52 6.74
N ARG A 18 8.32 -16.34 5.52
CA ARG A 18 9.41 -17.11 4.92
C ARG A 18 10.77 -16.41 5.05
N GLN A 19 10.84 -15.30 5.78
CA GLN A 19 12.03 -14.45 5.91
C GLN A 19 12.59 -13.93 4.57
N GLU A 20 11.73 -13.82 3.55
CA GLU A 20 12.09 -13.33 2.23
C GLU A 20 11.87 -11.82 2.12
N ARG A 21 12.92 -11.04 2.37
CA ARG A 21 12.86 -9.58 2.18
C ARG A 21 12.63 -9.23 0.71
N GLY A 22 11.71 -8.31 0.44
CA GLY A 22 11.39 -7.86 -0.92
C GLY A 22 10.64 -8.89 -1.78
N ALA A 23 10.08 -9.94 -1.17
CA ALA A 23 9.37 -10.98 -1.91
C ALA A 23 8.19 -10.44 -2.72
N LEU A 24 7.46 -9.43 -2.22
CA LEU A 24 6.37 -8.81 -2.98
C LEU A 24 6.88 -8.13 -4.26
N ALA A 25 7.95 -7.36 -4.16
CA ALA A 25 8.59 -6.73 -5.32
C ALA A 25 9.06 -7.77 -6.35
N ARG A 26 9.64 -8.89 -5.88
CA ARG A 26 10.03 -10.01 -6.74
C ARG A 26 8.81 -10.65 -7.43
N LEU A 27 7.76 -10.96 -6.66
CA LEU A 27 6.51 -11.51 -7.19
C LEU A 27 5.92 -10.62 -8.28
N LEU A 28 5.88 -9.30 -8.07
CA LEU A 28 5.39 -8.34 -9.07
C LEU A 28 6.20 -8.40 -10.37
N ARG A 29 7.54 -8.50 -10.28
CA ARG A 29 8.41 -8.60 -11.46
C ARG A 29 8.25 -9.94 -12.18
N GLU A 30 8.11 -11.04 -11.45
CA GLU A 30 7.85 -12.37 -12.02
C GLU A 30 6.48 -12.41 -12.72
N LEU A 31 5.42 -11.89 -12.09
CA LEU A 31 4.11 -11.78 -12.71
C LEU A 31 4.12 -10.87 -13.94
N ASN A 32 4.90 -9.79 -13.92
CA ASN A 32 5.04 -8.90 -15.07
C ASN A 32 5.63 -9.62 -16.31
N ALA A 33 6.42 -10.68 -16.12
CA ALA A 33 6.98 -11.47 -17.20
C ALA A 33 6.00 -12.49 -17.81
N VAL A 34 4.82 -12.71 -17.20
CA VAL A 34 3.86 -13.71 -17.67
C VAL A 34 3.14 -13.24 -18.94
N ASP A 35 3.22 -14.04 -20.00
CA ASP A 35 2.55 -13.78 -21.29
C ASP A 35 1.02 -13.82 -21.17
N GLY A 36 0.37 -12.89 -21.85
CA GLY A 36 -1.10 -12.80 -21.89
C GLY A 36 -1.76 -12.28 -20.59
N LEU A 37 -0.96 -11.83 -19.62
CA LEU A 37 -1.42 -11.03 -18.47
C LEU A 37 -1.32 -9.53 -18.80
N GLU A 38 -2.40 -8.77 -18.59
CA GLU A 38 -2.41 -7.32 -18.90
C GLU A 38 -2.28 -6.47 -17.62
N TRP A 39 -3.03 -6.78 -16.56
CA TRP A 39 -3.05 -6.00 -15.32
C TRP A 39 -2.80 -6.83 -14.05
N ILE A 40 -2.00 -6.26 -13.16
CA ILE A 40 -1.72 -6.76 -11.82
C ILE A 40 -2.11 -5.65 -10.83
N ARG A 41 -3.16 -5.89 -10.05
CA ARG A 41 -3.66 -4.93 -9.05
C ARG A 41 -3.41 -5.43 -7.65
N LEU A 42 -2.82 -4.58 -6.83
CA LEU A 42 -2.65 -4.82 -5.39
C LEU A 42 -3.82 -4.20 -4.63
N LEU A 43 -4.38 -4.95 -3.66
CA LEU A 43 -5.37 -4.46 -2.71
C LEU A 43 -4.90 -4.69 -1.27
N TYR A 44 -5.45 -3.95 -0.32
CA TYR A 44 -5.18 -4.13 1.12
C TYR A 44 -3.69 -3.98 1.48
N LEU A 45 -3.06 -2.89 1.05
CA LEU A 45 -1.70 -2.55 1.47
C LEU A 45 -1.74 -1.87 2.84
N TYR A 46 -0.66 -1.94 3.60
CA TYR A 46 -0.59 -1.33 4.93
C TYR A 46 0.45 -0.19 5.00
N PRO A 47 0.11 0.97 5.60
CA PRO A 47 0.96 2.17 5.57
C PRO A 47 2.39 2.00 6.07
N THR A 48 2.60 1.19 7.11
CA THR A 48 3.90 1.10 7.78
C THR A 48 4.85 0.06 7.21
N THR A 49 4.42 -0.65 6.18
CA THR A 49 5.04 -1.91 5.74
C THR A 49 5.27 -1.92 4.23
N ILE A 50 4.66 -0.99 3.49
CA ILE A 50 5.03 -0.72 2.10
C ILE A 50 6.47 -0.19 2.00
N ASP A 51 7.30 -0.92 1.26
CA ASP A 51 8.74 -0.69 1.15
C ASP A 51 9.15 -0.12 -0.22
N ASP A 52 10.36 0.43 -0.28
CA ASP A 52 10.90 1.05 -1.48
C ASP A 52 11.08 0.04 -2.65
N PRO A 53 11.50 -1.22 -2.45
CA PRO A 53 11.51 -2.23 -3.50
C PRO A 53 10.13 -2.46 -4.14
N THR A 54 9.07 -2.51 -3.34
CA THR A 54 7.70 -2.67 -3.87
C THR A 54 7.30 -1.44 -4.69
N LEU A 55 7.57 -0.23 -4.18
CA LEU A 55 7.29 1.00 -4.94
C LEU A 55 8.06 1.06 -6.27
N ALA A 56 9.33 0.63 -6.28
CA ALA A 56 10.12 0.54 -7.50
C ALA A 56 9.51 -0.47 -8.48
N ALA A 57 9.12 -1.66 -8.02
CA ALA A 57 8.45 -2.63 -8.89
C ALA A 57 7.12 -2.09 -9.45
N MET A 58 6.34 -1.35 -8.67
CA MET A 58 5.12 -0.70 -9.15
C MET A 58 5.38 0.41 -10.19
N ALA A 59 6.53 1.08 -10.11
CA ALA A 59 6.92 2.11 -11.07
C ALA A 59 7.46 1.51 -12.38
N ASP A 60 8.28 0.45 -12.27
CA ASP A 60 9.02 -0.15 -13.38
C ASP A 60 8.19 -1.17 -14.18
N CYS A 61 7.27 -1.90 -13.54
CA CYS A 61 6.53 -2.97 -14.19
C CYS A 61 5.29 -2.43 -14.90
N GLU A 62 5.27 -2.54 -16.23
CA GLU A 62 4.19 -2.04 -17.09
C GLU A 62 2.80 -2.63 -16.77
N LYS A 63 2.74 -3.91 -16.40
CA LYS A 63 1.48 -4.59 -16.08
C LYS A 63 1.00 -4.29 -14.67
N VAL A 64 1.84 -3.73 -13.80
CA VAL A 64 1.45 -3.41 -12.42
C VAL A 64 0.70 -2.08 -12.40
N CYS A 65 -0.55 -2.11 -11.95
CA CYS A 65 -1.35 -0.91 -11.87
C CYS A 65 -0.71 0.09 -10.90
N LYS A 66 -0.60 1.36 -11.34
CA LYS A 66 -0.24 2.50 -10.48
C LYS A 66 -1.41 2.88 -9.59
N TYR A 67 -1.82 1.95 -8.75
CA TYR A 67 -2.98 2.04 -7.87
C TYR A 67 -2.60 1.44 -6.52
N ILE A 68 -2.70 2.23 -5.46
CA ILE A 68 -2.42 1.81 -4.10
C ILE A 68 -3.67 1.99 -3.25
N ASP A 69 -4.17 0.86 -2.74
CA ASP A 69 -5.24 0.81 -1.74
C ASP A 69 -4.65 0.75 -0.33
N LEU A 70 -4.66 1.89 0.36
CA LEU A 70 -3.92 2.10 1.60
C LEU A 70 -4.81 2.74 2.67
N PRO A 71 -5.42 1.96 3.58
CA PRO A 71 -6.35 2.48 4.57
C PRO A 71 -5.61 3.21 5.70
N LEU A 72 -5.72 4.55 5.73
CA LEU A 72 -5.10 5.41 6.74
C LEU A 72 -5.90 5.46 8.04
N GLN A 73 -7.19 5.12 7.98
CA GLN A 73 -8.16 5.09 9.08
C GLN A 73 -8.53 6.46 9.67
N HIS A 74 -7.55 7.28 10.03
CA HIS A 74 -7.78 8.62 10.54
C HIS A 74 -6.57 9.54 10.30
N ALA A 75 -6.77 10.86 10.34
CA ALA A 75 -5.71 11.86 10.26
C ALA A 75 -5.34 12.50 11.63
N SER A 76 -5.98 12.09 12.72
CA SER A 76 -5.81 12.70 14.05
C SER A 76 -4.88 11.83 14.88
N ASN A 77 -3.77 12.38 15.36
CA ASN A 77 -2.78 11.63 16.13
C ASN A 77 -3.38 11.01 17.42
N PRO A 78 -4.19 11.72 18.22
CA PRO A 78 -4.90 11.12 19.35
C PRO A 78 -5.80 9.94 18.95
N VAL A 79 -6.56 10.08 17.86
CA VAL A 79 -7.47 9.02 17.39
C VAL A 79 -6.69 7.82 16.87
N LEU A 80 -5.66 8.04 16.04
CA LEU A 80 -4.76 6.98 15.54
C LEU A 80 -4.14 6.18 16.69
N LYS A 81 -3.67 6.86 17.74
CA LYS A 81 -3.13 6.22 18.93
C LYS A 81 -4.18 5.32 19.62
N ARG A 82 -5.43 5.79 19.76
CA ARG A 82 -6.53 5.00 20.35
C ARG A 82 -6.94 3.81 19.48
N MET A 83 -6.88 3.96 18.15
CA MET A 83 -7.05 2.88 17.18
C MET A 83 -5.90 1.86 17.18
N LYS A 84 -4.87 2.05 18.03
CA LYS A 84 -3.63 1.25 18.04
C LYS A 84 -2.91 1.28 16.69
N ARG A 85 -3.05 2.37 15.94
CA ARG A 85 -2.30 2.58 14.70
C ARG A 85 -0.91 3.12 15.03
N PRO A 86 0.16 2.54 14.47
CA PRO A 86 1.54 2.99 14.71
C PRO A 86 1.92 4.30 13.98
N GLY A 87 1.00 4.84 13.17
CA GLY A 87 1.23 6.04 12.35
C GLY A 87 0.90 7.36 13.05
N THR A 88 1.31 8.45 12.41
CA THR A 88 0.93 9.83 12.73
C THR A 88 0.60 10.55 11.43
N ARG A 89 -0.11 11.68 11.51
CA ARG A 89 -0.39 12.55 10.35
C ARG A 89 0.88 12.85 9.56
N GLN A 90 1.93 13.31 10.24
CA GLN A 90 3.21 13.61 9.60
C GLN A 90 3.80 12.40 8.87
N LYS A 91 3.83 11.22 9.52
CA LYS A 91 4.33 9.99 8.89
C LYS A 91 3.51 9.59 7.67
N TYR A 92 2.20 9.80 7.70
CA TYR A 92 1.33 9.53 6.56
C TYR A 92 1.56 10.54 5.43
N ASP A 93 1.70 11.83 5.74
CA ASP A 93 2.01 12.85 4.74
C ASP A 93 3.37 12.57 4.06
N ASP A 94 4.38 12.17 4.84
CA ASP A 94 5.69 11.77 4.32
C ASP A 94 5.60 10.51 3.44
N LEU A 95 4.83 9.51 3.87
CA LEU A 95 4.58 8.30 3.10
C LEU A 95 3.89 8.61 1.77
N LEU A 96 2.83 9.42 1.78
CA LEU A 96 2.07 9.76 0.58
C LEU A 96 2.92 10.58 -0.40
N ARG A 97 3.78 11.48 0.10
CA ARG A 97 4.78 12.20 -0.72
C ARG A 97 5.74 11.21 -1.36
N ARG A 98 6.37 10.34 -0.55
CA ARG A 98 7.28 9.29 -1.04
C ARG A 98 6.64 8.41 -2.12
N ILE A 99 5.39 7.98 -1.92
CA ILE A 99 4.66 7.16 -2.89
C ILE A 99 4.48 7.91 -4.22
N ARG A 100 4.04 9.17 -4.19
CA ARG A 100 3.85 9.97 -5.40
C ARG A 100 5.16 10.25 -6.14
N ASP A 101 6.24 10.48 -5.40
CA ASP A 101 7.56 10.73 -5.97
C ASP A 101 8.12 9.47 -6.65
N ARG A 102 7.90 8.29 -6.04
CA ARG A 102 8.40 7.01 -6.56
C ARG A 102 7.53 6.40 -7.64
N VAL A 103 6.22 6.61 -7.60
CA VAL A 103 5.26 6.05 -8.57
C VAL A 103 4.46 7.20 -9.21
N PRO A 104 5.03 7.89 -10.22
CA PRO A 104 4.36 9.00 -10.88
C PRO A 104 3.02 8.58 -11.51
N GLY A 105 1.97 9.36 -11.25
CA GLY A 105 0.61 9.10 -11.71
C GLY A 105 -0.18 8.09 -10.88
N VAL A 106 0.33 7.72 -9.70
CA VAL A 106 -0.36 6.78 -8.80
C VAL A 106 -1.72 7.29 -8.31
N ALA A 107 -2.74 6.45 -8.46
CA ALA A 107 -4.03 6.63 -7.81
C ALA A 107 -3.95 6.08 -6.37
N LEU A 108 -4.38 6.89 -5.40
CA LEU A 108 -4.41 6.53 -3.99
C LEU A 108 -5.86 6.35 -3.54
N ARG A 109 -6.21 5.13 -3.13
CA ARG A 109 -7.46 4.84 -2.44
C ARG A 109 -7.16 4.69 -0.95
N THR A 110 -8.06 5.20 -0.13
CA THR A 110 -7.97 5.04 1.32
C THR A 110 -9.36 4.99 1.95
N THR A 111 -9.39 4.64 3.23
CA THR A 111 -10.60 4.55 4.05
C THR A 111 -10.37 5.36 5.32
N PHE A 112 -11.39 6.13 5.70
CA PHE A 112 -11.45 6.86 6.96
C PHE A 112 -12.66 6.39 7.78
N ILE A 113 -12.49 6.38 9.10
CA ILE A 113 -13.56 6.14 10.07
C ILE A 113 -13.68 7.41 10.90
N THR A 114 -14.83 8.09 10.79
CA THR A 114 -15.17 9.28 11.58
C THR A 114 -16.12 8.89 12.71
N GLY A 115 -16.23 9.73 13.74
CA GLY A 115 -17.00 9.44 14.95
C GLY A 115 -16.39 8.34 15.81
N PHE A 116 -15.06 8.17 15.78
CA PHE A 116 -14.38 7.18 16.63
C PHE A 116 -14.55 7.54 18.11
N PRO A 117 -14.71 6.57 19.04
CA PRO A 117 -14.85 6.87 20.47
C PRO A 117 -13.74 7.77 21.03
N GLY A 118 -14.10 9.01 21.38
CA GLY A 118 -13.19 10.05 21.86
C GLY A 118 -12.56 10.91 20.77
N GLU A 119 -13.08 10.88 19.55
CA GLU A 119 -12.90 11.90 18.52
C GLU A 119 -13.56 13.21 18.99
N THR A 120 -12.87 14.33 18.79
CA THR A 120 -13.31 15.67 19.15
C THR A 120 -13.13 16.60 17.96
N ASP A 121 -13.76 17.77 18.00
CA ASP A 121 -13.46 18.84 17.05
C ASP A 121 -11.97 19.23 17.10
N ALA A 122 -11.50 19.78 15.99
CA ALA A 122 -10.13 20.23 15.80
C ALA A 122 -9.89 21.64 16.36
#